data_AF-A0AAD3DF76-F1
#
_entry.id   AF-A0AAD3DF76-F1
#
_cell.length_a   1.000
_cell.length_b   1.000
_cell.length_c   1.000
_cell.angle_alpha   90.00
_cell.angle_beta   90.00
_cell.angle_gamma   90.00
#
_symmetry.space_group_name_H-M   'P 1'
#
loop_
_entity.id
_entity.type
_entity.pdbx_description
1 polymer ?
#
loop_
_entity_poly.entity_id
_entity_poly.type
_entity_poly.pdbx_seq_one_letter_code
_entity_poly.pdbx_strand_id
1 'polypeptide(L)'
;MATEVPLSGGAAGVRHYYAAVGNKEAKLATLLELLQTLQVVSRRPFAIICSARDTLDSVIFTLMRSRSFAVTAIHSDLTEKERELALTNFRRSAFETPAPAPNGASDATAASEKEGAPESEGAERGFAGGQEQQGAGEQPVCVLAITDVCLKALPKELLPLGLGVLVEFDLPPSKEVYTRRISTLFGGGRDRRSQRCVVVDMVEAGSIAAFRLLESFVAGQVQEVPVRVGDIFL
;
A
#
# COMPACT_ATOMS: atom_id res chain seq x y z
N MET A 1 37.14 -16.76 -7.59
CA MET A 1 35.87 -17.23 -8.18
C MET A 1 34.82 -17.07 -7.10
N ALA A 2 34.02 -16.00 -7.18
CA ALA A 2 32.95 -15.76 -6.22
C ALA A 2 31.83 -16.76 -6.51
N THR A 3 31.55 -17.62 -5.55
CA THR A 3 30.37 -18.49 -5.56
C THR A 3 29.14 -17.62 -5.43
N GLU A 4 28.39 -17.44 -6.52
CA GLU A 4 27.05 -16.88 -6.47
C GLU A 4 26.19 -17.78 -5.59
N VAL A 5 25.76 -17.23 -4.45
CA VAL A 5 24.72 -17.84 -3.61
C VAL A 5 23.44 -17.86 -4.46
N PRO A 6 22.74 -19.00 -4.59
CA PRO A 6 21.51 -19.05 -5.37
C PRO A 6 20.49 -18.09 -4.75
N LEU A 7 20.01 -17.13 -5.53
CA LEU A 7 18.93 -16.22 -5.13
C LEU A 7 17.75 -17.05 -4.62
N SER A 8 17.39 -16.86 -3.35
CA SER A 8 16.30 -17.57 -2.66
C SER A 8 14.91 -17.11 -3.12
N GLY A 9 14.71 -16.96 -4.43
CA GLY A 9 13.36 -16.91 -4.99
C GLY A 9 12.73 -18.27 -4.77
N GLY A 10 11.81 -18.39 -3.82
CA GLY A 10 11.07 -19.63 -3.58
C GLY A 10 10.50 -20.17 -4.89
N ALA A 11 10.31 -21.49 -5.00
CA ALA A 11 9.75 -22.15 -6.18
C ALA A 11 8.44 -21.50 -6.69
N ALA A 12 7.76 -20.79 -5.79
CA ALA A 12 6.62 -19.87 -5.94
C ALA A 12 6.77 -18.62 -6.84
N GLY A 13 7.98 -18.08 -6.99
CA GLY A 13 8.20 -16.70 -7.47
C GLY A 13 7.83 -15.61 -6.44
N VAL A 14 7.67 -15.99 -5.16
CA VAL A 14 7.31 -15.09 -4.05
C VAL A 14 8.35 -15.25 -2.94
N ARG A 15 8.83 -14.14 -2.39
CA ARG A 15 9.70 -14.12 -1.20
C ARG A 15 8.87 -13.83 0.04
N HIS A 16 9.13 -14.57 1.11
CA HIS A 16 8.38 -14.50 2.35
C HIS A 16 9.26 -14.00 3.47
N TYR A 17 8.79 -12.97 4.15
CA TYR A 17 9.43 -12.40 5.32
C TYR A 17 8.43 -12.30 6.47
N TYR A 18 8.93 -12.23 7.71
CA TYR A 18 8.12 -11.89 8.87
C TYR A 18 8.73 -10.71 9.63
N ALA A 19 7.87 -9.87 10.20
CA ALA A 19 8.22 -8.83 11.15
C ALA A 19 7.69 -9.24 12.54
N ALA A 20 8.60 -9.57 13.46
CA ALA A 20 8.23 -9.89 14.83
C ALA A 20 7.85 -8.61 15.59
N VAL A 21 6.69 -8.63 16.26
CA VAL A 21 6.19 -7.51 17.06
C VAL A 21 5.84 -7.99 18.46
N GLY A 22 6.09 -7.14 19.46
CA GLY A 22 5.86 -7.50 20.86
C GLY A 22 4.38 -7.72 21.19
N ASN A 23 3.50 -6.86 20.67
CA ASN A 23 2.06 -6.90 20.92
C ASN A 23 1.29 -6.20 19.79
N LYS A 24 -0.05 -6.25 19.87
CA LYS A 24 -0.97 -5.67 18.89
C LYS A 24 -0.82 -4.14 18.75
N GLU A 25 -0.50 -3.41 19.82
CA GLU A 25 -0.33 -1.94 19.77
C GLU A 25 0.93 -1.56 18.97
N ALA A 26 2.04 -2.25 19.24
CA ALA A 26 3.31 -2.07 18.53
C ALA A 26 3.21 -2.44 17.04
N LYS A 27 2.27 -3.31 16.68
CA LYS A 27 2.04 -3.76 15.30
C LYS A 27 1.69 -2.63 14.35
N LEU A 28 0.85 -1.68 14.78
CA LEU A 28 0.49 -0.52 13.94
C LEU A 28 1.66 0.42 13.70
N ALA A 29 2.47 0.67 14.74
CA ALA A 29 3.68 1.48 14.61
C ALA A 29 4.70 0.82 13.67
N THR A 30 4.94 -0.48 13.87
CA THR A 30 5.85 -1.27 13.02
C THR A 30 5.38 -1.31 11.57
N LEU A 31 4.07 -1.47 11.34
CA LEU A 31 3.49 -1.42 9.99
C LEU A 31 3.80 -0.09 9.32
N LEU A 32 3.56 1.03 10.01
CA LEU A 32 3.77 2.35 9.47
C LEU A 32 5.25 2.58 9.11
N GLU A 33 6.17 2.24 10.00
CA GLU A 33 7.63 2.35 9.78
C GLU A 33 8.09 1.50 8.58
N LEU A 34 7.58 0.26 8.49
CA LEU A 34 7.86 -0.64 7.38
C LEU A 34 7.41 -0.01 6.06
N LEU A 35 6.16 0.44 5.97
CA LEU A 35 5.62 1.03 4.74
C LEU A 35 6.32 2.35 4.38
N GLN A 36 6.68 3.16 5.38
CA GLN A 36 7.43 4.39 5.18
C GLN A 36 8.84 4.13 4.63
N THR A 37 9.45 3.02 5.02
CA THR A 37 10.74 2.59 4.45
C THR A 37 10.56 2.04 3.05
N LEU A 38 9.53 1.21 2.83
CA LEU A 38 9.25 0.59 1.53
C LEU A 38 8.87 1.61 0.44
N GLN A 39 8.16 2.69 0.78
CA GLN A 39 7.81 3.73 -0.17
C GLN A 39 9.05 4.44 -0.72
N VAL A 40 10.08 4.64 0.11
CA VAL A 40 11.35 5.26 -0.30
C VAL A 40 12.12 4.32 -1.21
N VAL A 41 12.16 3.02 -0.89
CA VAL A 41 12.95 2.05 -1.65
C VAL A 41 12.32 1.69 -3.00
N SER A 42 11.01 1.44 -3.04
CA SER A 42 10.39 0.77 -4.19
C SER A 42 9.28 1.56 -4.87
N ARG A 43 8.71 2.61 -4.23
CA ARG A 43 7.55 3.41 -4.70
C ARG A 43 6.35 2.59 -5.23
N ARG A 44 6.35 1.27 -5.02
CA ARG A 44 5.36 0.34 -5.55
C ARG A 44 4.10 0.38 -4.68
N PRO A 45 2.92 0.16 -5.28
CA PRO A 45 1.70 0.05 -4.51
C PRO A 45 1.74 -1.17 -3.57
N PHE A 46 1.14 -1.01 -2.39
CA PHE A 46 1.11 -2.04 -1.34
C PHE A 46 -0.29 -2.63 -1.18
N ALA A 47 -0.38 -3.92 -0.88
CA ALA A 47 -1.59 -4.54 -0.33
C ALA A 47 -1.40 -4.77 1.17
N ILE A 48 -2.44 -4.49 1.96
CA ILE A 48 -2.51 -4.86 3.38
C ILE A 48 -3.77 -5.69 3.59
N ILE A 49 -3.61 -6.89 4.14
CA ILE A 49 -4.74 -7.77 4.41
C ILE A 49 -4.95 -7.89 5.91
N CYS A 50 -6.20 -7.64 6.34
CA CYS A 50 -6.66 -7.81 7.72
C CYS A 50 -7.73 -8.90 7.78
N SER A 51 -7.82 -9.62 8.89
CA SER A 51 -8.85 -10.64 9.08
C SER A 51 -10.19 -10.02 9.51
N ALA A 52 -10.15 -8.88 10.21
CA ALA A 52 -11.33 -8.23 10.79
C ALA A 52 -11.45 -6.74 10.38
N ARG A 53 -12.69 -6.21 10.45
CA ARG A 53 -13.01 -4.82 10.08
C ARG A 53 -12.36 -3.81 11.02
N ASP A 54 -12.47 -4.01 12.33
CA ASP A 54 -11.91 -3.08 13.33
C ASP A 54 -10.38 -2.95 13.20
N THR A 55 -9.71 -4.06 12.89
CA THR A 55 -8.27 -4.07 12.59
C THR A 55 -7.97 -3.26 11.33
N LEU A 56 -8.76 -3.46 10.27
CA LEU A 56 -8.63 -2.69 9.03
C LEU A 56 -8.83 -1.18 9.28
N ASP A 57 -9.81 -0.79 10.09
CA ASP A 57 -10.03 0.62 10.43
C ASP A 57 -8.89 1.23 11.23
N SER A 58 -8.30 0.46 12.15
CA SER A 58 -7.11 0.88 12.90
C SER A 58 -5.91 1.11 11.98
N VAL A 59 -5.72 0.23 10.98
CA VAL A 59 -4.70 0.38 9.94
C VAL A 59 -4.97 1.64 9.12
N ILE A 60 -6.18 1.81 8.59
CA ILE A 60 -6.56 2.98 7.77
C ILE A 60 -6.32 4.28 8.54
N PHE A 61 -6.81 4.36 9.78
CA PHE A 61 -6.63 5.53 10.64
C PHE A 61 -5.15 5.87 10.85
N THR A 62 -4.31 4.86 11.08
CA THR A 62 -2.86 5.04 11.25
C THR A 62 -2.20 5.56 9.97
N LEU A 63 -2.53 4.98 8.82
CA LEU A 63 -1.94 5.38 7.54
C LEU A 63 -2.39 6.78 7.10
N MET A 64 -3.68 7.12 7.25
CA MET A 64 -4.19 8.43 6.88
C MET A 64 -3.55 9.56 7.71
N ARG A 65 -3.27 9.30 9.00
CA ARG A 65 -2.61 10.28 9.88
C ARG A 65 -1.16 10.58 9.48
N SER A 66 -0.49 9.64 8.80
CA SER A 66 0.88 9.82 8.31
C SER A 66 1.00 10.73 7.08
N ARG A 67 -0.11 10.98 6.37
CA ARG A 67 -0.18 11.74 5.10
C ARG A 67 0.80 11.28 4.00
N SER A 68 1.35 10.07 4.11
CA SER A 68 2.32 9.51 3.15
C SER A 68 1.66 8.61 2.09
N PHE A 69 0.43 8.15 2.35
CA PHE A 69 -0.21 7.10 1.57
C PHE A 69 -1.59 7.52 1.06
N ALA A 70 -1.90 7.12 -0.18
CA ALA A 70 -3.24 7.16 -0.73
C ALA A 70 -3.91 5.80 -0.48
N VAL A 71 -4.79 5.72 0.51
CA VAL A 71 -5.38 4.46 0.98
C VAL A 71 -6.73 4.22 0.32
N THR A 72 -6.89 3.07 -0.34
CA THR A 72 -8.18 2.52 -0.76
C THR A 72 -8.55 1.35 0.15
N ALA A 73 -9.73 1.41 0.78
CA ALA A 73 -10.22 0.37 1.67
C ALA A 73 -11.31 -0.47 1.00
N ILE A 74 -11.26 -1.80 1.17
CA ILE A 74 -12.31 -2.72 0.73
C ILE A 74 -12.70 -3.64 1.89
N HIS A 75 -13.97 -3.55 2.31
CA HIS A 75 -14.53 -4.34 3.41
C HIS A 75 -15.99 -4.71 3.14
N SER A 76 -16.59 -5.48 4.06
CA SER A 76 -17.90 -6.13 3.89
C SER A 76 -19.07 -5.17 3.74
N ASP A 77 -18.94 -3.93 4.21
CA ASP A 77 -20.04 -2.95 4.19
C ASP A 77 -20.20 -2.27 2.82
N LEU A 78 -19.18 -2.41 1.96
CA LEU A 78 -19.28 -1.95 0.58
C LEU A 78 -20.12 -2.93 -0.24
N THR A 79 -21.04 -2.40 -1.03
CA THR A 79 -21.76 -3.14 -2.07
C THR A 79 -20.81 -3.64 -3.16
N GLU A 80 -21.26 -4.58 -3.98
CA GLU A 80 -20.45 -5.09 -5.11
C GLU A 80 -19.98 -3.98 -6.05
N LYS A 81 -20.87 -3.05 -6.40
CA LYS A 81 -20.55 -1.89 -7.24
C LYS A 81 -19.52 -0.97 -6.59
N GLU A 82 -19.62 -0.73 -5.29
CA GLU A 82 -18.65 0.10 -4.56
C GLU A 82 -17.28 -0.57 -4.48
N ARG A 83 -17.23 -1.90 -4.28
CA ARG A 83 -15.95 -2.65 -4.32
C ARG A 83 -15.29 -2.59 -5.69
N GLU A 84 -16.08 -2.78 -6.76
CA GLU A 84 -15.60 -2.67 -8.14
C GLU A 84 -15.06 -1.26 -8.45
N LEU A 85 -15.82 -0.22 -8.07
CA LEU A 85 -15.41 1.17 -8.25
C LEU A 85 -14.14 1.51 -7.46
N ALA A 86 -14.07 1.10 -6.19
CA ALA A 86 -12.91 1.30 -5.34
C ALA A 86 -11.66 0.63 -5.94
N LEU A 87 -11.79 -0.61 -6.41
CA LEU A 87 -10.69 -1.35 -7.02
C LEU A 87 -10.25 -0.73 -8.35
N THR A 88 -11.20 -0.31 -9.19
CA THR A 88 -10.91 0.36 -10.46
C THR A 88 -10.15 1.66 -10.25
N ASN A 89 -10.59 2.48 -9.29
CA ASN A 89 -9.91 3.72 -8.93
C ASN A 89 -8.51 3.46 -8.36
N PHE A 90 -8.36 2.44 -7.50
CA PHE A 90 -7.06 2.04 -6.99
C PHE A 90 -6.11 1.65 -8.12
N ARG A 91 -6.54 0.82 -9.08
CA ARG A 91 -5.68 0.38 -10.21
C ARG A 91 -5.23 1.56 -11.06
N ARG A 92 -6.13 2.51 -11.34
CA ARG A 92 -5.79 3.75 -12.03
C ARG A 92 -4.68 4.51 -11.30
N SER A 93 -4.89 4.79 -10.02
CA SER A 93 -3.91 5.53 -9.21
C SER A 93 -2.59 4.78 -8.98
N ALA A 94 -2.64 3.45 -8.91
CA ALA A 94 -1.49 2.61 -8.57
C ALA A 94 -0.58 2.29 -9.77
N PHE A 95 -1.12 2.29 -10.99
CA PHE A 95 -0.40 1.81 -12.18
C PHE A 95 -0.41 2.77 -13.37
N GLU A 96 -1.36 3.71 -13.47
CA GLU A 96 -1.36 4.68 -14.55
C GLU A 96 -0.47 5.88 -14.18
N THR A 97 0.40 6.27 -15.10
CA THR A 97 1.22 7.49 -14.94
C THR A 97 0.31 8.70 -15.12
N PRO A 98 0.40 9.75 -14.28
CA PRO A 98 -0.36 10.98 -14.48
C PRO A 98 -0.09 11.49 -15.89
N ALA A 99 -1.14 11.71 -16.68
CA ALA A 99 -1.00 12.33 -17.99
C ALA A 99 -0.28 13.69 -17.81
N PRO A 100 0.70 14.03 -18.66
CA PRO A 100 1.30 15.35 -18.63
C PRO A 100 0.18 16.38 -18.79
N ALA A 101 0.15 17.37 -17.90
CA ALA A 101 -0.85 18.43 -17.93
C ALA A 101 -0.93 19.00 -19.36
N PRO A 102 -2.13 19.28 -19.89
CA PRO A 102 -2.23 19.93 -21.19
C PRO A 102 -1.48 21.26 -21.10
N ASN A 103 -0.39 21.38 -21.86
CA ASN A 103 0.33 22.64 -22.02
C ASN A 103 -0.70 23.67 -22.44
N GLY A 104 -0.96 24.64 -21.57
CA GLY A 104 -1.86 25.75 -21.84
C GLY A 104 -1.43 26.41 -23.14
N ALA A 105 -2.30 26.32 -24.15
CA ALA A 105 -2.17 27.11 -25.35
C ALA A 105 -2.22 28.58 -24.92
N SER A 106 -1.08 29.25 -25.02
CA SER A 106 -1.01 30.69 -25.07
C SER A 106 -1.65 31.13 -26.39
N ASP A 107 -2.87 31.66 -26.32
CA ASP A 107 -3.29 32.64 -27.31
C ASP A 107 -3.96 33.80 -26.60
N ALA A 108 -3.29 34.94 -26.67
CA ALA A 108 -3.74 36.21 -26.17
C ALA A 108 -4.60 36.88 -27.25
N THR A 109 -5.75 37.45 -26.87
CA THR A 109 -6.21 38.70 -27.49
C THR A 109 -7.15 39.46 -26.54
N ALA A 110 -6.86 40.76 -26.43
CA ALA A 110 -7.47 41.81 -25.61
C ALA A 110 -8.93 42.12 -26.01
N ALA A 111 -9.76 42.90 -25.30
CA ALA A 111 -9.50 44.13 -24.56
C ALA A 111 -10.65 44.54 -23.61
N SER A 112 -10.28 45.43 -22.64
CA SER A 112 -10.95 46.45 -21.81
C SER A 112 -12.49 46.59 -21.81
N GLU A 113 -13.15 46.96 -20.69
CA GLU A 113 -13.20 48.34 -20.13
C GLU A 113 -13.50 48.43 -18.61
N LYS A 114 -12.82 49.41 -17.95
CA LYS A 114 -13.15 50.39 -16.87
C LYS A 114 -14.41 50.19 -15.99
N GLU A 115 -14.55 50.69 -14.76
CA GLU A 115 -13.84 51.51 -13.75
C GLU A 115 -14.76 51.48 -12.51
N GLY A 116 -14.24 51.56 -11.28
CA GLY A 116 -15.07 51.88 -10.11
C GLY A 116 -14.53 51.42 -8.75
N ALA A 117 -13.87 52.32 -8.04
CA ALA A 117 -13.69 52.31 -6.58
C ALA A 117 -14.65 53.37 -5.97
N PRO A 118 -14.97 53.41 -4.65
CA PRO A 118 -13.98 53.53 -3.57
C PRO A 118 -14.25 52.79 -2.24
N GLU A 119 -13.14 52.59 -1.51
CA GLU A 119 -12.87 52.74 -0.07
C GLU A 119 -13.83 52.25 1.04
N SER A 120 -13.28 51.42 1.94
CA SER A 120 -13.41 51.62 3.40
C SER A 120 -12.20 51.05 4.15
N GLU A 121 -11.73 51.83 5.11
CA GLU A 121 -10.58 51.59 5.99
C GLU A 121 -10.89 50.60 7.12
N GLY A 122 -9.85 49.89 7.59
CA GLY A 122 -9.89 49.13 8.84
C GLY A 122 -8.60 48.34 9.10
N ALA A 123 -7.71 48.90 9.92
CA ALA A 123 -6.55 48.23 10.52
C ALA A 123 -6.97 46.91 11.23
N GLU A 124 -6.15 45.86 11.38
CA GLU A 124 -5.00 45.81 12.26
C GLU A 124 -4.07 44.60 11.98
N ARG A 125 -2.76 44.90 12.04
CA ARG A 125 -1.64 44.12 12.65
C ARG A 125 -1.49 42.64 12.31
N GLY A 126 -0.50 42.41 11.44
CA GLY A 126 0.02 41.10 11.10
C GLY A 126 0.69 40.36 12.26
N PHE A 127 0.42 39.06 12.30
CA PHE A 127 1.32 38.06 12.87
C PHE A 127 2.03 37.36 11.71
N ALA A 128 3.32 37.65 11.56
CA ALA A 128 4.24 36.83 10.80
C ALA A 128 4.45 35.52 11.56
N GLY A 129 4.03 34.42 10.95
CA GLY A 129 4.26 33.06 11.43
C GLY A 129 4.43 32.13 10.25
N GLY A 130 5.68 31.93 9.86
CA GLY A 130 6.21 30.94 8.91
C GLY A 130 5.25 30.32 7.90
N GLN A 131 5.34 30.73 6.64
CA GLN A 131 5.05 29.84 5.52
C GLN A 131 6.01 28.65 5.65
N GLU A 132 5.52 27.53 6.22
CA GLU A 132 6.12 26.24 5.96
C GLU A 132 6.09 26.05 4.45
N GLN A 133 7.27 26.13 3.85
CA GLN A 133 7.50 25.82 2.46
C GLN A 133 6.95 24.42 2.21
N GLN A 134 5.78 24.36 1.57
CA GLN A 134 5.27 23.14 0.96
C GLN A 134 6.28 22.76 -0.12
N GLY A 135 7.18 21.86 0.24
CA GLY A 135 8.04 21.18 -0.72
C GLY A 135 7.16 20.57 -1.79
N ALA A 136 7.58 20.72 -3.05
CA ALA A 136 6.91 20.17 -4.22
C ALA A 136 6.45 18.73 -3.95
N GLY A 137 5.14 18.54 -3.84
CA GLY A 137 4.53 17.36 -3.24
C GLY A 137 4.90 16.09 -4.00
N GLU A 138 5.71 15.24 -3.37
CA GLU A 138 5.87 13.87 -3.85
C GLU A 138 4.50 13.17 -3.85
N GLN A 139 4.19 12.45 -4.92
CA GLN A 139 2.93 11.72 -4.98
C GLN A 139 2.91 10.62 -3.91
N PRO A 140 1.79 10.50 -3.15
CA PRO A 140 1.67 9.49 -2.12
C PRO A 140 1.62 8.09 -2.74
N VAL A 141 2.24 7.12 -2.08
CA VAL A 141 2.19 5.72 -2.55
C VAL A 141 0.80 5.13 -2.29
N CYS A 142 0.25 4.42 -3.27
CA CYS A 142 -1.06 3.80 -3.18
C CYS A 142 -1.04 2.56 -2.28
N VAL A 143 -2.02 2.44 -1.39
CA VAL A 143 -2.21 1.28 -0.50
C VAL A 143 -3.62 0.74 -0.65
N LEU A 144 -3.74 -0.54 -0.98
CA LEU A 144 -5.00 -1.27 -0.93
C LEU A 144 -5.11 -2.02 0.40
N ALA A 145 -6.03 -1.59 1.26
CA ALA A 145 -6.31 -2.26 2.53
C ALA A 145 -7.61 -3.06 2.42
N ILE A 146 -7.58 -4.36 2.64
CA ILE A 146 -8.71 -5.26 2.36
C ILE A 146 -8.92 -6.33 3.44
N THR A 147 -10.17 -6.74 3.66
CA THR A 147 -10.48 -7.92 4.50
C THR A 147 -10.55 -9.24 3.72
N ASP A 148 -10.26 -10.37 4.37
CA ASP A 148 -10.31 -11.69 3.74
C ASP A 148 -11.67 -12.02 3.10
N VAL A 149 -12.77 -11.62 3.75
CA VAL A 149 -14.14 -11.83 3.25
C VAL A 149 -14.31 -11.21 1.87
N CYS A 150 -13.70 -10.05 1.64
CA CYS A 150 -13.84 -9.32 0.39
C CYS A 150 -12.97 -9.85 -0.75
N LEU A 151 -11.90 -10.59 -0.48
CA LEU A 151 -11.06 -11.18 -1.54
C LEU A 151 -11.85 -12.12 -2.46
N LYS A 152 -12.86 -12.83 -1.91
CA LYS A 152 -13.78 -13.70 -2.69
C LYS A 152 -14.77 -12.90 -3.53
N ALA A 153 -15.07 -11.67 -3.10
CA ALA A 153 -16.13 -10.83 -3.64
C ALA A 153 -15.60 -9.71 -4.56
N LEU A 154 -14.32 -9.80 -4.94
CA LEU A 154 -13.72 -8.93 -5.96
C LEU A 154 -14.15 -9.39 -7.37
N PRO A 155 -14.38 -8.46 -8.30
CA PRO A 155 -14.67 -8.78 -9.70
C PRO A 155 -13.54 -9.59 -10.32
N LYS A 156 -13.87 -10.74 -10.95
CA LYS A 156 -12.87 -11.68 -11.49
C LYS A 156 -12.09 -11.08 -12.65
N GLU A 157 -12.71 -10.15 -13.36
CA GLU A 157 -12.18 -9.43 -14.52
C GLU A 157 -11.04 -8.47 -14.11
N LEU A 158 -11.02 -8.05 -12.84
CA LEU A 158 -9.98 -7.19 -12.28
C LEU A 158 -8.86 -7.98 -11.60
N LEU A 159 -8.91 -9.31 -11.61
CA LEU A 159 -7.89 -10.19 -11.04
C LEU A 159 -6.92 -10.73 -12.11
N PRO A 160 -5.65 -10.94 -11.75
CA PRO A 160 -5.01 -10.60 -10.48
C PRO A 160 -4.80 -9.08 -10.33
N LEU A 161 -4.60 -8.64 -9.08
CA LEU A 161 -4.38 -7.21 -8.79
C LEU A 161 -3.02 -6.70 -9.29
N GLY A 162 -2.04 -7.58 -9.47
CA GLY A 162 -0.73 -7.25 -10.01
C GLY A 162 0.12 -6.42 -9.05
N LEU A 163 -0.10 -6.54 -7.74
CA LEU A 163 0.66 -5.82 -6.71
C LEU A 163 2.00 -6.52 -6.44
N GLY A 164 3.03 -5.76 -6.10
CA GLY A 164 4.38 -6.32 -5.86
C GLY A 164 4.63 -6.72 -4.42
N VAL A 165 3.87 -6.16 -3.48
CA VAL A 165 4.12 -6.29 -2.04
C VAL A 165 2.79 -6.50 -1.32
N LEU A 166 2.76 -7.55 -0.49
CA LEU A 166 1.68 -7.85 0.45
C LEU A 166 2.23 -7.74 1.87
N VAL A 167 1.55 -7.00 2.73
CA VAL A 167 1.72 -7.08 4.18
C VAL A 167 0.51 -7.80 4.77
N GLU A 168 0.74 -8.97 5.36
CA GLU A 168 -0.29 -9.69 6.11
C GLU A 168 -0.31 -9.13 7.54
N PHE A 169 -1.23 -8.19 7.79
CA PHE A 169 -1.38 -7.64 9.13
C PHE A 169 -1.90 -8.72 10.09
N ASP A 170 -2.81 -9.57 9.64
CA ASP A 170 -3.25 -10.74 10.38
C ASP A 170 -2.84 -12.02 9.64
N LEU A 171 -2.22 -12.95 10.36
CA LEU A 171 -1.79 -14.24 9.80
C LEU A 171 -3.01 -15.04 9.28
N PRO A 172 -2.94 -15.64 8.09
CA PRO A 172 -4.06 -16.37 7.52
C PRO A 172 -4.30 -17.66 8.32
N PRO A 173 -5.55 -17.95 8.73
CA PRO A 173 -5.84 -19.07 9.62
C PRO A 173 -5.76 -20.43 8.93
N SER A 174 -5.70 -20.48 7.59
CA SER A 174 -5.66 -21.72 6.82
C SER A 174 -4.93 -21.58 5.49
N LYS A 175 -4.47 -22.70 4.94
CA LYS A 175 -3.84 -22.78 3.62
C LYS A 175 -4.72 -22.25 2.50
N GLU A 176 -6.04 -22.43 2.60
CA GLU A 176 -6.99 -21.91 1.61
C GLU A 176 -7.02 -20.39 1.60
N VAL A 177 -7.06 -19.76 2.78
CA VAL A 177 -7.04 -18.29 2.92
C VAL A 177 -5.73 -17.75 2.37
N TYR A 178 -4.59 -18.30 2.81
CA TYR A 178 -3.27 -17.93 2.30
C TYR A 178 -3.18 -18.05 0.77
N THR A 179 -3.59 -19.19 0.20
CA THR A 179 -3.54 -19.42 -1.25
C THR A 179 -4.40 -18.39 -2.01
N ARG A 180 -5.55 -18.02 -1.46
CA ARG A 180 -6.42 -16.98 -2.03
C ARG A 180 -5.73 -15.62 -2.02
N ARG A 181 -5.15 -15.20 -0.89
CA ARG A 181 -4.42 -13.92 -0.77
C ARG A 181 -3.34 -13.81 -1.85
N ILE A 182 -2.50 -14.83 -1.97
CA ILE A 182 -1.42 -14.87 -2.97
C ILE A 182 -1.97 -14.87 -4.40
N SER A 183 -3.00 -15.66 -4.70
CA SER A 183 -3.53 -15.78 -6.07
C SER A 183 -4.27 -14.52 -6.52
N THR A 184 -5.05 -13.90 -5.63
CA THR A 184 -5.78 -12.65 -5.90
C THR A 184 -4.80 -11.50 -6.16
N LEU A 185 -3.72 -11.41 -5.39
CA LEU A 185 -2.77 -10.31 -5.49
C LEU A 185 -1.74 -10.48 -6.59
N PHE A 186 -1.10 -11.64 -6.64
CA PHE A 186 0.07 -11.89 -7.49
C PHE A 186 -0.22 -12.74 -8.72
N GLY A 187 -1.43 -13.28 -8.86
CA GLY A 187 -1.77 -14.14 -9.99
C GLY A 187 -1.06 -15.49 -9.98
N GLY A 188 -0.81 -16.03 -11.17
CA GLY A 188 -0.17 -17.34 -11.37
C GLY A 188 1.36 -17.28 -11.39
N GLY A 189 2.01 -18.43 -11.57
CA GLY A 189 3.48 -18.53 -11.55
C GLY A 189 4.20 -17.68 -12.62
N ARG A 190 3.55 -17.44 -13.77
CA ARG A 190 4.08 -16.56 -14.82
C ARG A 190 4.09 -15.09 -14.41
N ASP A 191 3.03 -14.66 -13.70
CA ASP A 191 2.87 -13.26 -13.26
C ASP A 191 3.87 -12.93 -12.15
N ARG A 192 4.07 -13.86 -11.22
CA ARG A 192 4.94 -13.71 -10.03
C ARG A 192 6.41 -13.52 -10.38
N ARG A 193 6.92 -14.25 -11.38
CA ARG A 193 8.36 -14.29 -11.70
C ARG A 193 8.87 -12.94 -12.23
N SER A 194 8.01 -12.16 -12.88
CA SER A 194 8.35 -10.82 -13.39
C SER A 194 8.12 -9.72 -12.35
N GLN A 195 7.24 -9.94 -11.37
CA GLN A 195 6.81 -8.89 -10.44
C GLN A 195 7.63 -8.77 -9.15
N ARG A 196 8.62 -9.63 -8.89
CA ARG A 196 9.41 -9.64 -7.62
C ARG A 196 8.48 -9.57 -6.40
N CYS A 197 7.55 -10.51 -6.31
CA CYS A 197 6.51 -10.52 -5.28
C CYS A 197 7.11 -10.75 -3.89
N VAL A 198 6.72 -9.91 -2.93
CA VAL A 198 7.16 -9.98 -1.53
C VAL A 198 5.94 -10.06 -0.63
N VAL A 199 5.98 -10.96 0.35
CA VAL A 199 5.02 -11.06 1.44
C VAL A 199 5.75 -10.76 2.74
N VAL A 200 5.17 -9.90 3.57
CA VAL A 200 5.65 -9.62 4.93
C VAL A 200 4.55 -9.94 5.92
N ASP A 201 4.80 -10.95 6.76
CA ASP A 201 3.88 -11.45 7.77
C ASP A 201 4.13 -10.74 9.11
N MET A 202 3.12 -10.06 9.67
CA MET A 202 3.28 -9.40 10.97
C MET A 202 2.96 -10.38 12.11
N VAL A 203 4.00 -10.82 12.84
CA VAL A 203 3.91 -11.90 13.82
C VAL A 203 4.02 -11.35 15.23
N GLU A 204 2.93 -11.43 15.99
CA GLU A 204 2.92 -11.09 17.41
C GLU A 204 3.62 -12.18 18.24
N ALA A 205 4.28 -11.79 19.33
CA ALA A 205 4.98 -12.72 20.23
C ALA A 205 4.08 -13.87 20.74
N GLY A 206 2.77 -13.64 20.88
CA GLY A 206 1.78 -14.66 21.27
C GLY A 206 1.31 -15.59 20.14
N SER A 207 1.68 -15.33 18.88
CA SER A 207 1.15 -16.01 17.70
C SER A 207 2.11 -17.01 17.06
N ILE A 208 3.13 -17.47 17.80
CA ILE A 208 4.16 -18.40 17.29
C ILE A 208 3.53 -19.66 16.70
N ALA A 209 2.51 -20.24 17.35
CA ALA A 209 1.84 -21.44 16.85
C ALA A 209 1.15 -21.20 15.49
N ALA A 210 0.48 -20.04 15.32
CA ALA A 210 -0.13 -19.65 14.07
C ALA A 210 0.93 -19.39 12.98
N PHE A 211 2.07 -18.80 13.35
CA PHE A 211 3.18 -18.61 12.43
C PHE A 211 3.80 -19.94 11.96
N ARG A 212 4.00 -20.91 12.87
CA ARG A 212 4.45 -22.26 12.49
C ARG A 212 3.48 -22.96 11.55
N LEU A 213 2.18 -22.74 11.75
CA LEU A 213 1.15 -23.24 10.85
C LEU A 213 1.27 -22.57 9.46
N LEU A 214 1.47 -21.25 9.40
CA LEU A 214 1.70 -20.52 8.15
C LEU A 214 2.92 -21.04 7.39
N GLU A 215 4.04 -21.33 8.08
CA GLU A 215 5.24 -21.89 7.44
C GLU A 215 4.94 -23.19 6.68
N SER A 216 3.97 -23.99 7.13
CA SER A 216 3.55 -25.20 6.42
C SER A 216 2.79 -24.93 5.11
N PHE A 217 2.28 -23.71 4.92
CA PHE A 217 1.54 -23.30 3.72
C PHE A 217 2.46 -22.74 2.64
N VAL A 218 3.57 -22.12 3.06
CA VAL A 218 4.52 -21.42 2.19
C VAL A 218 5.44 -22.43 1.50
N ALA A 219 5.58 -22.29 0.18
CA ALA A 219 6.53 -23.09 -0.59
C ALA A 219 7.93 -22.47 -0.50
N GLY A 220 8.58 -22.58 0.67
CA GLY A 220 9.92 -22.04 0.92
C GLY A 220 10.15 -21.66 2.37
N GLN A 221 11.26 -20.97 2.62
CA GLN A 221 11.58 -20.41 3.94
C GLN A 221 10.95 -19.04 4.10
N VAL A 222 10.37 -18.78 5.28
CA VAL A 222 10.01 -17.43 5.73
C VAL A 222 11.19 -16.86 6.50
N GLN A 223 11.73 -15.74 6.04
CA GLN A 223 12.91 -15.10 6.65
C GLN A 223 12.49 -13.94 7.56
N GLU A 224 13.34 -13.53 8.50
CA GLU A 224 13.09 -12.28 9.22
C GLU A 224 13.33 -11.09 8.28
N VAL A 225 12.54 -10.01 8.43
CA VAL A 225 12.78 -8.77 7.68
C VAL A 225 14.21 -8.27 7.99
N PRO A 226 15.06 -8.05 6.96
CA PRO A 226 16.42 -7.58 7.16
C PRO A 226 16.44 -6.14 7.70
N VAL A 227 17.51 -5.80 8.42
CA VAL A 227 17.76 -4.44 8.95
C VAL A 227 17.64 -3.39 7.84
N ARG A 228 18.14 -3.69 6.65
CA ARG A 228 17.90 -2.89 5.45
C ARG A 228 16.70 -3.45 4.71
N VAL A 229 15.53 -2.86 4.95
CA VAL A 229 14.26 -3.28 4.35
C VAL A 229 14.33 -3.37 2.82
N GLY A 230 15.16 -2.56 2.15
CA GLY A 230 15.30 -2.65 0.69
C GLY A 230 15.91 -3.95 0.18
N ASP A 231 16.63 -4.69 1.02
CA ASP A 231 17.23 -5.97 0.67
C ASP A 231 16.17 -7.05 0.41
N ILE A 232 14.91 -6.85 0.83
CA ILE A 232 13.80 -7.76 0.49
C ILE A 232 13.46 -7.76 -1.01
N PHE A 233 13.95 -6.78 -1.76
CA PHE A 233 13.74 -6.68 -3.21
C PHE A 233 14.89 -7.23 -4.06
N LEU A 234 16.07 -7.47 -3.47
CA LEU A 234 17.30 -7.93 -4.12
C LEU A 234 17.27 -9.45 -4.35
#